data_AF-A0A7J6AYB6-F1
#
_entry.id   AF-A0A7J6AYB6-F1
#
_cell.length_a   1.000
_cell.length_b   1.000
_cell.length_c   1.000
_cell.angle_alpha   90.00
_cell.angle_beta   90.00
_cell.angle_gamma   90.00
#
_symmetry.space_group_name_H-M   'P 1'
#
loop_
_entity.id
_entity.type
_entity.pdbx_description
1 polymer ?
#
loop_
_entity_poly.entity_id
_entity_poly.type
_entity_poly.pdbx_seq_one_letter_code
_entity_poly.pdbx_strand_id
1 'polypeptide(L)'
;MKLLIFGVILIATHTGAQDLVQKKICYTKWFDRDNPSANGDYETLNDLRAENPGMICSKPLTIQAATLTGVPAESIGQMFQLYDTVFGFACVNSQQRNGECCLDYKVRFGCPCPWPPIKPIVV
;
A
#
# COMPACT_ATOMS: atom_id res chain seq x y z
N MET A 1 15.68 51.12 -41.24
CA MET A 1 14.26 51.38 -40.91
C MET A 1 13.81 50.26 -39.98
N LYS A 2 13.77 50.51 -38.65
CA LYS A 2 12.56 50.87 -37.85
C LYS A 2 11.55 49.70 -37.93
N LEU A 3 11.15 49.00 -36.86
CA LEU A 3 10.84 49.40 -35.48
C LEU A 3 11.12 48.21 -34.50
N LEU A 4 11.83 48.41 -33.38
CA LEU A 4 11.40 48.76 -32.00
C LEU A 4 11.06 47.56 -31.06
N ILE A 5 12.08 47.17 -30.28
CA ILE A 5 12.13 46.89 -28.83
C ILE A 5 10.80 46.69 -28.08
N PHE A 6 10.63 45.48 -27.53
CA PHE A 6 10.28 45.28 -26.11
C PHE A 6 11.42 44.40 -25.56
N GLY A 7 12.33 44.82 -24.69
CA GLY A 7 12.08 45.50 -23.43
C GLY A 7 11.88 44.44 -22.33
N VAL A 8 12.99 43.96 -21.74
CA VAL A 8 13.22 43.51 -20.35
C VAL A 8 12.03 42.78 -19.68
N ILE A 9 12.14 41.54 -19.20
CA ILE A 9 12.83 41.13 -17.97
C ILE A 9 12.91 39.60 -18.00
N LEU A 10 14.10 39.05 -17.72
CA LEU A 10 14.28 37.69 -17.19
C LEU A 10 13.50 37.58 -15.88
N ILE A 11 12.19 37.38 -15.95
CA ILE A 11 11.43 36.94 -14.79
C ILE A 11 11.59 35.43 -14.82
N ALA A 12 12.65 34.98 -14.15
CA ALA A 12 12.67 33.66 -13.53
C ALA A 12 11.48 33.60 -12.59
N THR A 13 10.27 33.36 -13.13
CA THR A 13 9.16 32.89 -12.32
C THR A 13 9.58 31.48 -11.97
N HIS A 14 10.11 31.33 -10.76
CA HIS A 14 10.37 30.07 -10.10
C HIS A 14 9.35 29.05 -10.61
N THR A 15 9.77 28.14 -11.50
CA THR A 15 9.14 26.84 -11.54
C THR A 15 9.36 26.36 -10.12
N GLY A 16 8.31 26.48 -9.31
CA GLY A 16 8.22 25.78 -8.06
C GLY A 16 8.36 24.33 -8.43
N ALA A 17 9.60 23.85 -8.43
CA ALA A 17 9.92 22.51 -8.00
C ALA A 17 9.43 22.45 -6.55
N GLN A 18 8.11 22.39 -6.37
CA GLN A 18 7.52 21.87 -5.17
C GLN A 18 7.93 20.41 -5.16
N ASP A 19 9.09 20.16 -4.60
CA ASP A 19 9.46 18.99 -3.80
C ASP A 19 8.65 17.71 -4.09
N LEU A 20 8.59 17.29 -5.35
CA LEU A 20 8.20 15.94 -5.73
C LEU A 20 9.43 15.06 -5.49
N VAL A 21 9.92 15.03 -4.26
CA VAL A 21 10.64 13.83 -3.81
C VAL A 21 9.60 12.73 -3.96
N GLN A 22 9.69 12.00 -5.06
CA GLN A 22 8.87 10.81 -5.29
C GLN A 22 9.02 9.96 -4.03
N LYS A 23 7.95 9.91 -3.24
CA LYS A 23 7.99 9.29 -1.93
C LYS A 23 8.28 7.81 -2.14
N LYS A 24 9.54 7.43 -1.93
CA LYS A 24 10.00 6.06 -2.18
C LYS A 24 9.21 5.13 -1.26
N ILE A 25 8.64 4.08 -1.84
CA ILE A 25 7.85 3.08 -1.12
C ILE A 25 8.76 1.90 -0.81
N CYS A 26 8.83 1.54 0.47
CA CYS A 26 9.50 0.37 0.98
C CYS A 26 8.42 -0.59 1.47
N TYR A 27 8.30 -1.76 0.85
CA TYR A 27 7.31 -2.75 1.24
C TYR A 27 7.76 -3.53 2.47
N THR A 28 6.81 -3.84 3.35
CA THR A 28 6.99 -4.81 4.44
C THR A 28 7.23 -6.21 3.89
N LYS A 29 7.54 -7.16 4.79
CA LYS A 29 7.31 -8.58 4.51
C LYS A 29 5.82 -8.82 4.19
N TRP A 30 5.53 -9.97 3.60
CA TRP A 30 4.16 -10.48 3.52
C TRP A 30 3.68 -10.92 4.91
N PHE A 31 2.42 -10.66 5.19
CA PHE A 31 1.68 -11.13 6.35
C PHE A 31 0.50 -11.97 5.88
N ASP A 32 0.26 -13.04 6.60
CA ASP A 32 -0.70 -14.11 6.36
C ASP A 32 -1.04 -14.60 7.76
N ARG A 33 -2.15 -14.09 8.28
CA ARG A 33 -2.54 -14.23 9.69
C ARG A 33 -3.74 -15.14 9.80
N ASP A 34 -4.73 -14.96 8.94
CA ASP A 34 -5.92 -15.78 8.89
C ASP A 34 -5.83 -16.81 7.77
N ASN A 35 -6.57 -17.92 7.90
CA ASN A 35 -6.73 -18.87 6.80
C ASN A 35 -8.19 -18.79 6.33
N PRO A 36 -8.52 -19.16 5.08
CA PRO A 36 -9.88 -19.17 4.56
C PRO A 36 -10.73 -20.22 5.27
N SER A 37 -11.25 -19.87 6.44
CA SER A 37 -11.96 -20.75 7.35
C SER A 37 -13.20 -20.06 7.90
N ALA A 38 -14.23 -20.85 8.21
CA ALA A 38 -15.55 -20.35 8.59
C ALA A 38 -16.16 -19.33 7.59
N ASN A 39 -15.95 -18.04 7.85
CA ASN A 39 -16.65 -16.94 7.18
C ASN A 39 -15.83 -16.25 6.07
N GLY A 40 -14.57 -16.58 5.88
CA GLY A 40 -13.72 -15.93 4.88
C GLY A 40 -12.25 -15.96 5.26
N ASP A 41 -11.52 -14.97 4.77
CA ASP A 41 -10.10 -14.76 5.03
C ASP A 41 -9.85 -13.27 5.36
N TYR A 42 -9.24 -12.98 6.51
CA TYR A 42 -9.21 -11.65 7.13
C TYR A 42 -7.81 -11.18 7.54
N GLU A 43 -7.18 -10.43 6.65
CA GLU A 43 -5.88 -9.76 6.86
C GLU A 43 -6.06 -8.31 7.33
N THR A 44 -6.75 -8.12 8.46
CA THR A 44 -7.07 -6.78 8.97
C THR A 44 -5.84 -6.06 9.52
N LEU A 45 -5.70 -4.76 9.23
CA LEU A 45 -4.51 -4.00 9.63
C LEU A 45 -4.37 -3.90 11.17
N ASN A 46 -5.48 -3.89 11.91
CA ASN A 46 -5.46 -3.84 13.36
C ASN A 46 -4.86 -5.13 13.95
N ASP A 47 -5.35 -6.29 13.52
CA ASP A 47 -4.85 -7.59 13.99
C ASP A 47 -3.39 -7.81 13.60
N LEU A 48 -3.05 -7.48 12.35
CA LEU A 48 -1.69 -7.57 11.84
C LEU A 48 -0.71 -6.73 12.65
N ARG A 49 -1.09 -5.52 13.07
CA ARG A 49 -0.26 -4.66 13.94
C ARG A 49 -0.17 -5.17 15.37
N ALA A 50 -1.25 -5.75 15.90
CA ALA A 50 -1.25 -6.33 17.24
C ALA A 50 -0.28 -7.52 17.33
N GLU A 51 -0.26 -8.37 16.31
CA GLU A 51 0.60 -9.56 16.25
C GLU A 51 2.01 -9.28 15.73
N ASN A 52 2.23 -8.16 15.03
CA ASN A 52 3.53 -7.76 14.52
C ASN A 52 3.91 -6.31 14.93
N PRO A 53 4.14 -6.03 16.23
CA PRO A 53 4.42 -4.69 16.72
C PRO A 53 5.63 -4.03 16.02
N GLY A 54 5.42 -2.84 15.47
CA GLY A 54 6.47 -2.06 14.81
C GLY A 54 6.89 -2.56 13.42
N MET A 55 6.26 -3.61 12.88
CA MET A 55 6.60 -4.17 11.56
C MET A 55 5.88 -3.48 10.40
N ILE A 56 4.78 -2.77 10.68
CA ILE A 56 3.99 -1.99 9.72
C ILE A 56 3.98 -0.53 10.18
N CYS A 57 4.29 0.40 9.28
CA CYS A 57 4.28 1.83 9.58
C CYS A 57 2.88 2.31 10.00
N SER A 58 2.82 3.41 10.76
CA SER A 58 1.56 3.96 11.30
C SER A 58 0.58 4.41 10.21
N LYS A 59 1.06 4.82 9.05
CA LYS A 59 0.25 5.23 7.89
C LYS A 59 0.79 4.60 6.61
N PRO A 60 0.33 3.39 6.22
CA PRO A 60 0.67 2.79 4.95
C PRO A 60 0.23 3.67 3.78
N LEU A 61 1.03 3.67 2.72
CA LEU A 61 0.76 4.41 1.48
C LEU A 61 0.07 3.53 0.44
N THR A 62 0.39 2.23 0.44
CA THR A 62 -0.20 1.24 -0.45
C THR A 62 -0.40 -0.07 0.30
N ILE A 63 -1.28 -0.91 -0.23
CA ILE A 63 -1.46 -2.31 0.17
C ILE A 63 -1.36 -3.16 -1.10
N GLN A 64 -0.78 -4.34 -0.98
CA GLN A 64 -0.84 -5.38 -2.00
C GLN A 64 -1.36 -6.65 -1.34
N ALA A 65 -2.31 -7.32 -2.00
CA ALA A 65 -2.79 -8.63 -1.62
C ALA A 65 -2.50 -9.63 -2.76
N ALA A 66 -2.12 -10.85 -2.39
CA ALA A 66 -1.89 -11.94 -3.32
C ALA A 66 -2.29 -13.26 -2.67
N THR A 67 -2.62 -14.27 -3.47
CA THR A 67 -2.78 -15.64 -2.95
C THR A 67 -1.45 -16.13 -2.37
N LEU A 68 -1.46 -17.21 -1.59
CA LEU A 68 -0.21 -17.81 -1.10
C LEU A 68 0.75 -18.24 -2.23
N THR A 69 0.19 -18.65 -3.39
CA THR A 69 0.93 -18.97 -4.61
C THR A 69 1.47 -17.73 -5.35
N GLY A 70 1.16 -16.52 -4.90
CA GLY A 70 1.70 -15.26 -5.42
C GLY A 70 0.90 -14.63 -6.55
N VAL A 71 -0.32 -15.12 -6.82
CA VAL A 71 -1.20 -14.51 -7.83
C VAL A 71 -1.81 -13.24 -7.23
N PRO A 72 -1.69 -12.06 -7.87
CA PRO A 72 -2.29 -10.82 -7.37
C PRO A 72 -3.79 -10.96 -7.15
N ALA A 73 -4.30 -10.48 -6.01
CA ALA A 73 -5.72 -10.63 -5.66
C ALA A 73 -6.64 -9.98 -6.70
N GLU A 74 -6.22 -8.85 -7.27
CA GLU A 74 -6.95 -8.11 -8.32
C GLU A 74 -7.15 -8.93 -9.61
N SER A 75 -6.33 -9.95 -9.87
CA SER A 75 -6.47 -10.81 -11.07
C SER A 75 -7.30 -12.08 -10.84
N ILE A 76 -7.72 -12.36 -9.60
CA ILE A 76 -8.46 -13.59 -9.26
C ILE A 76 -9.95 -13.48 -9.62
N GLY A 77 -10.55 -12.30 -9.45
CA GLY A 77 -11.99 -12.08 -9.68
C GLY A 77 -12.90 -12.32 -8.46
N GLN A 78 -12.33 -12.61 -7.28
CA GLN A 78 -13.08 -12.66 -6.01
C GLN A 78 -13.46 -11.25 -5.53
N MET A 79 -14.56 -11.17 -4.77
CA MET A 79 -15.06 -9.92 -4.21
C MET A 79 -14.44 -9.68 -2.82
N PHE A 80 -13.77 -8.54 -2.64
CA PHE A 80 -13.11 -8.18 -1.39
C PHE A 80 -13.93 -7.14 -0.64
N GLN A 81 -14.28 -7.43 0.60
CA GLN A 81 -15.00 -6.51 1.48
C GLN A 81 -14.11 -5.33 1.90
N LEU A 82 -12.83 -5.63 2.16
CA LEU A 82 -11.79 -4.64 2.47
C LEU A 82 -10.61 -4.86 1.53
N TYR A 83 -10.05 -3.77 1.03
CA TYR A 83 -8.79 -3.76 0.29
C TYR A 83 -8.23 -2.33 0.30
N ASP A 84 -7.76 -1.88 1.47
CA ASP A 84 -7.26 -0.52 1.65
C ASP A 84 -6.20 -0.42 2.74
N THR A 85 -5.56 0.75 2.83
CA THR A 85 -4.45 1.00 3.77
C THR A 85 -4.89 1.36 5.18
N VAL A 86 -6.19 1.48 5.44
CA VAL A 86 -6.78 1.88 6.73
C VAL A 86 -7.26 0.65 7.48
N PHE A 87 -7.98 -0.25 6.82
CA PHE A 87 -8.60 -1.42 7.42
C PHE A 87 -7.90 -2.73 7.06
N GLY A 88 -7.11 -2.77 5.98
CA GLY A 88 -6.40 -3.96 5.52
C GLY A 88 -7.15 -4.66 4.39
N PHE A 89 -7.20 -5.99 4.46
CA PHE A 89 -7.83 -6.82 3.43
C PHE A 89 -8.79 -7.83 4.06
N ALA A 90 -9.91 -8.09 3.38
CA ALA A 90 -10.85 -9.11 3.80
C ALA A 90 -11.61 -9.67 2.60
N CYS A 91 -11.59 -10.99 2.47
CA CYS A 91 -12.49 -11.74 1.61
C CYS A 91 -13.55 -12.41 2.50
N VAL A 92 -14.83 -12.33 2.12
CA VAL A 92 -15.93 -12.93 2.88
C VAL A 92 -16.62 -14.00 2.02
N ASN A 93 -16.74 -15.23 2.53
CA ASN A 93 -17.30 -16.38 1.80
C ASN A 93 -18.72 -16.10 1.29
N SER A 94 -19.58 -15.51 2.13
CA SER A 94 -20.97 -15.21 1.75
C SER A 94 -21.10 -14.12 0.68
N GLN A 95 -20.02 -13.42 0.36
CA GLN A 95 -19.97 -12.42 -0.70
C GLN A 95 -19.45 -13.00 -2.01
N GLN A 96 -18.93 -14.23 -2.05
CA GLN A 96 -18.43 -14.78 -3.31
C GLN A 96 -19.57 -15.28 -4.20
N ARG A 97 -19.35 -15.26 -5.52
CA ARG A 97 -20.34 -15.71 -6.50
C ARG A 97 -20.27 -17.22 -6.67
N ASN A 98 -21.34 -17.81 -7.20
CA ASN A 98 -21.38 -19.21 -7.61
C ASN A 98 -21.05 -20.23 -6.50
N GLY A 99 -21.21 -19.86 -5.22
CA GLY A 99 -20.88 -20.72 -4.09
C GLY A 99 -19.37 -20.93 -3.87
N GLU A 100 -18.53 -20.09 -4.46
CA GLU A 100 -17.09 -20.10 -4.20
C GLU A 100 -16.79 -19.72 -2.74
N CYS A 101 -15.67 -20.22 -2.22
CA CYS A 101 -15.10 -19.74 -0.95
C CYS A 101 -13.88 -18.88 -1.25
N CYS A 102 -13.56 -17.98 -0.33
CA CYS A 102 -12.34 -17.20 -0.39
C CYS A 102 -11.11 -18.08 -0.57
N LEU A 103 -10.21 -17.63 -1.45
CA LEU A 103 -8.85 -18.17 -1.47
C LEU A 103 -8.08 -17.70 -0.23
N ASP A 104 -6.90 -18.27 -0.07
CA ASP A 104 -5.95 -17.96 0.99
C ASP A 104 -5.04 -16.81 0.58
N TYR A 105 -5.12 -15.67 1.25
CA TYR A 105 -4.44 -14.44 0.90
C TYR A 105 -3.40 -14.00 1.91
N LYS A 106 -2.37 -13.35 1.38
CA LYS A 106 -1.37 -12.62 2.15
C LYS A 106 -1.32 -11.17 1.69
N VAL A 107 -1.01 -10.27 2.62
CA VAL A 107 -0.87 -8.84 2.35
C VAL A 107 0.52 -8.30 2.67
N ARG A 108 0.91 -7.23 1.99
CA ARG A 108 2.04 -6.40 2.42
C ARG A 108 1.71 -4.92 2.23
N PHE A 109 2.29 -4.10 3.08
CA PHE A 109 2.03 -2.66 3.11
C PHE A 109 3.23 -1.89 2.59
N GLY A 110 2.96 -0.88 1.76
CA GLY A 110 3.96 0.08 1.32
C GLY A 110 4.12 1.18 2.35
N CYS A 111 5.32 1.34 2.89
CA CYS A 111 5.66 2.37 3.87
C CYS A 111 6.58 3.43 3.27
N PRO A 112 6.60 4.66 3.81
CA PRO A 112 7.63 5.64 3.46
C PRO A 112 9.02 5.08 3.74
N CYS A 113 9.93 5.14 2.77
CA CYS A 113 11.32 4.78 3.01
C CYS A 113 12.03 5.82 3.93
N PRO A 114 13.01 5.39 4.74
CA PRO A 114 13.45 4.00 4.90
C PRO A 114 12.48 3.17 5.75
N TRP A 115 12.18 1.95 5.30
CA TRP A 115 11.46 0.94 6.09
C TRP A 115 12.13 -0.43 5.96
N PRO A 116 12.29 -1.22 7.05
CA PRO A 116 11.99 -0.85 8.44
C PRO A 116 12.86 0.33 8.92
N PRO A 117 12.46 1.05 9.98
CA PRO A 117 13.29 2.12 10.53
C PRO A 117 14.68 1.58 10.86
N ILE A 118 15.72 2.29 10.41
CA ILE A 118 17.09 1.93 10.76
C ILE A 118 17.19 2.04 12.28
N LYS A 119 17.36 0.89 12.97
CA LYS A 119 17.61 0.91 14.40
C LYS A 119 18.94 1.67 14.60
N PRO A 120 18.98 2.73 15.42
CA PRO A 120 20.26 3.33 15.78
C PRO A 120 21.12 2.22 16.40
N ILE A 121 22.33 2.05 15.90
CA ILE A 121 23.33 1.24 16.60
C ILE A 121 23.65 2.04 17.86
N VAL A 122 23.06 1.64 18.98
CA VAL A 122 23.45 2.16 20.29
C VAL A 122 24.81 1.50 20.59
N VAL A 123 25.88 2.21 20.27
CA VAL A 123 27.25 1.92 20.73
C VAL A 123 27.45 2.49 22.11
#